data_AF-A0A2V6WAX7-F1
#
_entry.id   AF-A0A2V6WAX7-F1
#
_cell.length_a   1.000
_cell.length_b   1.000
_cell.length_c   1.000
_cell.angle_alpha   90.00
_cell.angle_beta   90.00
_cell.angle_gamma   90.00
#
_symmetry.space_group_name_H-M   'P 1'
#
loop_
_entity.id
_entity.type
_entity.pdbx_description
1 polymer ?
#
loop_
_entity_poly.entity_id
_entity_poly.type
_entity_poly.pdbx_seq_one_letter_code
_entity_poly.pdbx_strand_id
1 'polypeptide(L)' 'MPVVYEYWQHRAIGEVWAVKLRAGRVIGATQISRADVNEELLPYLAYRTDDAADLQKRQDDFKRIDGRRVA' A
#
# COMPACT_ATOMS: atom_id res chain seq x y z
N MET A 1 -18.02 5.91 -4.36
CA MET A 1 -17.14 4.73 -4.46
C MET A 1 -16.51 4.44 -3.10
N PRO A 2 -16.44 3.17 -2.68
CA PRO A 2 -15.87 2.78 -1.39
C PRO A 2 -14.36 3.03 -1.33
N VAL A 3 -13.84 3.14 -0.11
CA VAL A 3 -12.39 3.12 0.16
C VAL A 3 -11.93 1.67 0.19
N VAL A 4 -10.80 1.37 -0.45
CA VAL A 4 -10.16 0.06 -0.45
C VAL A 4 -8.76 0.21 0.12
N TYR A 5 -8.29 -0.80 0.85
CA TYR A 5 -6.93 -0.86 1.36
C TYR A 5 -6.22 -2.04 0.71
N GLU A 6 -4.99 -1.82 0.22
CA GLU A 6 -4.20 -2.83 -0.47
C GLU A 6 -2.74 -2.78 0.02
N TYR A 7 -2.01 -3.88 -0.15
CA TYR A 7 -0.55 -3.89 -0.01
C TYR A 7 0.11 -3.92 -1.38
N TRP A 8 1.06 -3.00 -1.58
CA TRP A 8 1.84 -2.89 -2.80
C TRP A 8 3.31 -3.16 -2.46
N GLN A 9 3.97 -3.96 -3.28
CA GLN A 9 5.40 -4.24 -3.18
C GLN A 9 6.14 -3.64 -4.37
N HIS A 10 7.18 -2.86 -4.09
CA HIS A 10 8.07 -2.34 -5.12
C HIS A 10 8.80 -3.49 -5.81
N ARG A 11 8.77 -3.55 -7.14
CA ARG A 11 9.31 -4.67 -7.93
C ARG A 11 10.83 -4.81 -7.81
N ALA A 12 11.56 -3.68 -7.88
CA ALA A 12 13.03 -3.70 -7.86
C ALA A 12 13.64 -3.92 -6.47
N ILE A 13 13.18 -3.19 -5.45
CA ILE A 13 13.81 -3.15 -4.12
C ILE A 13 13.04 -3.94 -3.04
N GLY A 14 11.84 -4.41 -3.35
CA GLY A 14 11.07 -5.28 -2.44
C GLY A 14 10.37 -4.57 -1.29
N GLU A 15 10.46 -3.24 -1.17
CA GLU A 15 9.75 -2.42 -0.18
C GLU A 15 8.24 -2.64 -0.24
N VAL A 16 7.59 -2.63 0.93
CA VAL A 16 6.14 -2.83 1.05
C VAL A 16 5.48 -1.56 1.54
N TRP A 17 4.36 -1.23 0.89
CA TRP A 17 3.55 -0.07 1.18
C TRP A 17 2.11 -0.51 1.41
N ALA A 18 1.50 -0.01 2.48
CA ALA A 18 0.05 -0.03 2.63
C ALA A 18 -0.54 1.14 1.86
N VAL A 19 -1.57 0.87 1.06
CA VAL A 19 -2.14 1.83 0.09
C VAL A 19 -3.63 1.97 0.32
N LYS A 20 -4.08 3.21 0.50
CA LYS A 20 -5.48 3.60 0.62
C LYS A 20 -5.96 4.14 -0.73
N LEU A 21 -6.95 3.46 -1.31
CA LEU A 21 -7.50 3.76 -2.62
C LEU A 21 -8.93 4.31 -2.51
N ARG A 22 -9.27 5.25 -3.39
CA ARG A 22 -10.65 5.66 -3.66
C ARG A 22 -10.83 5.85 -5.15
N ALA A 23 -11.78 5.13 -5.74
CA ALA A 23 -12.02 5.16 -7.18
C ALA A 23 -10.77 4.83 -8.03
N GLY A 24 -9.95 3.87 -7.57
CA GLY A 24 -8.70 3.48 -8.24
C GLY A 24 -7.53 4.44 -8.06
N ARG A 25 -7.72 5.59 -7.41
CA ARG A 25 -6.67 6.57 -7.12
C ARG A 25 -6.10 6.37 -5.73
N VAL A 26 -4.78 6.49 -5.60
CA VAL A 26 -4.08 6.51 -4.30
C VAL A 26 -4.38 7.82 -3.59
N ILE A 27 -5.01 7.72 -2.40
CA ILE A 27 -5.38 8.86 -1.55
C ILE A 27 -4.64 8.86 -0.20
N GLY A 28 -3.88 7.81 0.07
CA GLY A 28 -3.05 7.67 1.26
C GLY A 28 -2.08 6.51 1.07
N ALA A 29 -0.86 6.65 1.56
CA ALA A 29 0.12 5.56 1.59
C ALA A 29 0.92 5.61 2.88
N THR A 30 1.48 4.47 3.28
CA THR A 30 2.47 4.40 4.36
C THR A 30 3.37 3.18 4.16
N GLN A 31 4.68 3.37 4.32
CA GLN A 31 5.64 2.30 4.19
C GLN A 31 5.57 1.41 5.43
N ILE A 32 5.62 0.09 5.23
CA ILE A 32 5.62 -0.88 6.31
C ILE A 32 6.69 -1.94 6.09
N SER A 33 7.10 -2.61 7.17
CA SER A 33 7.91 -3.80 7.04
C SER A 33 7.10 -4.92 6.39
N ARG A 34 7.75 -5.77 5.59
CA ARG A 34 7.13 -6.98 5.06
C ARG A 34 6.62 -7.91 6.18
N ALA A 35 7.26 -7.91 7.34
CA ALA A 35 6.84 -8.70 8.50
C ALA A 35 5.51 -8.22 9.12
N ASP A 36 5.15 -6.95 8.89
CA ASP A 36 3.94 -6.32 9.44
C ASP A 36 2.74 -6.39 8.49
N VAL A 37 2.89 -7.08 7.34
CA VAL A 37 1.80 -7.32 6.38
C VAL A 37 0.72 -8.17 7.05
N ASN A 38 -0.40 -7.51 7.34
CA ASN A 38 -1.58 -8.10 7.95
C ASN A 38 -2.84 -7.35 7.48
N GLU A 39 -3.80 -8.06 6.88
CA GLU A 39 -5.05 -7.48 6.38
C GLU A 39 -5.89 -6.79 7.47
N GLU A 40 -5.85 -7.32 8.70
CA GLU A 40 -6.61 -6.76 9.82
C GLU A 40 -6.08 -5.39 10.26
N LEU A 41 -4.79 -5.13 10.04
CA LEU A 41 -4.16 -3.86 10.41
C LEU A 41 -4.35 -2.77 9.35
N LEU A 42 -4.64 -3.14 8.10
CA LEU A 42 -4.71 -2.21 6.97
C LEU A 42 -5.54 -0.96 7.26
N PRO A 43 -6.78 -1.03 7.81
CA PRO A 43 -7.59 0.17 8.00
C PRO A 43 -7.06 1.13 9.08
N TYR A 44 -6.17 0.66 9.96
CA TYR A 44 -5.71 1.37 11.14
C TYR A 44 -4.32 2.00 10.99
N LEU A 45 -3.65 1.79 9.86
CA LEU A 45 -2.32 2.35 9.61
C LEU A 45 -2.37 3.87 9.40
N ALA A 46 -1.26 4.54 9.71
CA ALA A 46 -1.13 5.99 9.60
C ALA A 46 -0.83 6.42 8.14
N TYR A 47 -1.84 6.43 7.30
CA TYR A 47 -1.73 6.85 5.89
C TYR A 47 -1.45 8.35 5.76
N ARG A 48 -0.47 8.69 4.92
CA ARG A 48 -0.08 10.06 4.60
C ARG A 48 -0.40 10.38 3.13
N THR A 49 -0.78 11.64 2.88
CA THR A 49 -1.13 12.13 1.54
C THR A 49 0.09 12.44 0.68
N ASP A 50 1.22 12.79 1.29
CA ASP A 50 2.44 13.13 0.55
C ASP A 50 3.02 11.89 -0.12
N ASP A 51 3.12 10.79 0.65
CA ASP A 51 3.52 9.48 0.14
C ASP A 51 2.57 8.98 -0.97
N ALA A 52 1.28 9.30 -0.88
CA ALA A 52 0.28 8.91 -1.88
C ALA A 52 0.54 9.55 -3.25
N ALA A 53 0.97 10.81 -3.29
CA ALA A 53 1.23 11.52 -4.54
C ALA A 53 2.41 10.90 -5.30
N ASP A 54 3.45 10.49 -4.57
CA ASP A 54 4.62 9.84 -5.15
C ASP A 54 4.33 8.41 -5.58
N LEU A 55 3.60 7.64 -4.76
CA LEU A 55 3.16 6.29 -5.14
C LEU A 55 2.28 6.31 -6.40
N GLN A 56 1.38 7.30 -6.52
CA GLN A 56 0.48 7.41 -7.67
C GLN A 56 1.24 7.62 -8.99
N LYS A 57 2.35 8.38 -8.98
CA LYS A 57 3.18 8.63 -10.17
C LYS A 57 4.00 7.40 -10.57
N ARG A 58 4.28 6.52 -9.62
CA ARG A 58 5.17 5.36 -9.77
C ARG A 58 4.43 4.04 -9.68
N GLN A 59 3.11 4.04 -9.85
CA GLN A 59 2.26 2.86 -9.61
C GLN A 59 2.72 1.61 -10.40
N ASP A 60 3.27 1.80 -11.60
CA ASP A 60 3.77 0.70 -12.44
C ASP A 60 5.02 0.00 -11.87
N ASP A 61 5.79 0.70 -11.01
CA ASP A 61 6.95 0.13 -10.29
C ASP A 61 6.51 -0.90 -9.23
N PHE A 62 5.22 -0.95 -8.91
CA PHE A 62 4.68 -1.80 -7.85
C PHE A 62 3.87 -2.97 -8.41
N LYS A 63 3.80 -4.03 -7.61
CA LYS A 63 2.85 -5.12 -7.77
C LYS A 63 1.98 -5.20 -6.51
N ARG A 64 0.70 -5.55 -6.68
CA ARG A 64 -0.17 -5.85 -5.54
C ARG A 64 0.25 -7.16 -4.91
N ILE A 65 0.26 -7.22 -3.59
CA ILE A 65 0.52 -8.45 -2.83
C ILE A 65 -0.68 -8.74 -1.94
N ASP A 66 -0.99 -10.02 -1.76
CA ASP A 66 -2.03 -10.45 -0.82
C ASP A 66 -1.53 -10.20 0.60
N GLY A 67 -2.39 -9.66 1.46
CA GLY A 67 -2.05 -9.30 2.84
C GLY A 67 -1.90 -10.51 3.78
N ARG A 68 -1.89 -11.71 3.21
CA ARG A 68 -1.52 -12.95 3.89
C ARG A 68 -0.04 -12.88 4.21
N ARG A 69 0.28 -12.81 5.51
CA ARG A 69 1.64 -12.93 6.07
C ARG A 69 2.49 -13.81 5.16
N VAL A 70 3.48 -13.21 4.50
CA VAL A 70 4.50 -14.02 3.83
C VAL A 70 5.28 -14.67 4.96
N ALA A 71 5.01 -15.96 5.18
CA ALA A 71 5.75 -16.79 6.12
C ALA A 71 7.25 -16.83 5.77
#